data_AF-A0A2G8SA39-F1
#
_entry.id   AF-A0A2G8SA39-F1
#
_cell.length_a   1.000
_cell.length_b   1.000
_cell.length_c   1.000
_cell.angle_alpha   90.00
_cell.angle_beta   90.00
_cell.angle_gamma   90.00
#
_symmetry.space_group_name_H-M   'P 1'
#
loop_
_entity.id
_entity.type
_entity.pdbx_description
1 polymer ?
#
loop_
_entity_poly.entity_id
_entity_poly.type
_entity_poly.pdbx_seq_one_letter_code
_entity_poly.pdbx_strand_id
1 'polypeptide(L)'
;MAAWPTHKHVCGSKSREDAAVLGYPSTVSLARALNTWVAMHTWSLETIAEASAHCGQGVDFSLENQLAIVFVVLSRDRAPGAPSNPAEAFMLEQASLVSKDDRPFLAAHWPRLERTCKALGDDMRATLSLTERHAFAGFIPAAFHFRATGMVAFHQYPLFRLRAHGCGPSYEHPFVTEQDALFGDVAKIWGLLINHGLVLRPHHTKHGGPLLQAGRCMQFGKSWAWLPAEVEWEAEGDASAGGASRGNSGLPPTPTELYQRYHKLLGQRNFE
;
A
#
# COMPACT_ATOMS: atom_id res chain seq x y z
N MET A 1 3.12 -7.70 19.09
CA MET A 1 3.04 -6.56 18.16
C MET A 1 2.73 -5.28 18.92
N ALA A 2 3.77 -4.53 19.30
CA ALA A 2 3.59 -3.20 19.87
C ALA A 2 3.23 -2.24 18.73
N ALA A 3 2.02 -1.66 18.78
CA ALA A 3 1.63 -0.60 17.86
C ALA A 3 2.45 0.65 18.20
N TRP A 4 3.38 1.01 17.31
CA TRP A 4 4.20 2.21 17.45
C TRP A 4 3.31 3.46 17.37
N PRO A 5 3.41 4.42 18.31
CA PRO A 5 2.62 5.64 18.26
C PRO A 5 3.22 6.62 17.26
N THR A 6 2.81 6.52 15.99
CA THR A 6 3.12 7.54 14.98
C THR A 6 2.17 8.73 15.15
N HIS A 7 2.68 9.84 15.68
CA HIS A 7 1.98 11.12 15.64
C HIS A 7 1.92 11.60 14.17
N LYS A 8 0.74 11.46 13.54
CA LYS A 8 0.50 11.85 12.14
C LYS A 8 0.13 13.33 12.03
N HIS A 9 0.70 14.00 11.03
CA HIS A 9 0.38 15.39 10.72
C HIS A 9 -0.56 15.46 9.52
N VAL A 10 -1.65 16.19 9.71
CA VAL A 10 -2.66 16.45 8.69
C VAL A 10 -2.54 17.93 8.34
N CYS A 11 -2.23 18.24 7.08
CA CYS A 11 -2.17 19.61 6.58
C CYS A 11 -3.32 19.83 5.59
N GLY A 12 -4.14 20.85 5.83
CA GLY A 12 -5.23 21.28 4.95
C GLY A 12 -5.90 22.56 5.47
N SER A 13 -6.07 23.55 4.58
CA SER A 13 -6.57 24.90 4.90
C SER A 13 -8.01 25.16 4.44
N LYS A 14 -8.80 24.12 4.17
CA LYS A 14 -10.18 24.23 3.67
C LYS A 14 -11.22 23.62 4.62
N SER A 15 -12.43 24.18 4.55
CA SER A 15 -13.33 24.47 5.67
C SER A 15 -14.06 23.24 6.22
N ARG A 16 -14.70 23.43 7.39
CA ARG A 16 -15.60 22.45 8.03
C ARG A 16 -16.74 21.99 7.11
N GLU A 17 -17.09 22.80 6.10
CA GLU A 17 -18.18 22.52 5.15
C GLU A 17 -17.83 21.34 4.24
N ASP A 18 -16.57 21.24 3.80
CA ASP A 18 -16.13 20.16 2.90
C ASP A 18 -16.26 18.77 3.57
N ALA A 19 -15.98 18.69 4.88
CA ALA A 19 -16.12 17.44 5.63
C ALA A 19 -17.59 17.02 5.78
N ALA A 20 -18.49 17.99 6.00
CA ALA A 20 -19.92 17.74 6.18
C ALA A 20 -20.58 17.22 4.89
N VAL A 21 -20.18 17.75 3.72
CA VAL A 21 -20.63 17.27 2.40
C VAL A 21 -20.29 15.79 2.20
N LEU A 22 -19.18 15.33 2.77
CA LEU A 22 -18.72 13.95 2.70
C LEU A 22 -19.30 13.04 3.80
N GLY A 23 -20.26 13.54 4.58
CA GLY A 23 -20.90 12.80 5.67
C GLY A 23 -20.08 12.73 6.96
N TYR A 24 -19.04 13.56 7.12
CA TYR A 24 -18.24 13.63 8.34
C TYR A 24 -18.57 14.88 9.16
N PRO A 25 -18.76 14.78 10.49
CA PRO A 25 -19.17 15.94 11.31
C PRO A 25 -18.07 17.01 11.46
N SER A 26 -16.81 16.68 11.13
CA SER A 26 -15.68 17.60 11.17
C SER A 26 -14.51 17.08 10.33
N THR A 27 -13.57 17.96 9.98
CA THR A 27 -12.30 17.60 9.33
C THR A 27 -11.47 16.62 10.17
N VAL A 28 -11.52 16.74 11.50
CA VAL A 28 -10.84 15.79 12.42
C VAL A 28 -11.44 14.39 12.33
N SER A 29 -12.78 14.28 12.23
CA SER A 29 -13.45 13.00 12.06
C SER A 29 -13.12 12.36 10.71
N LEU A 30 -13.07 13.16 9.64
CA LEU A 30 -12.63 12.72 8.32
C LEU A 30 -11.17 12.23 8.34
N ALA A 31 -10.25 13.00 8.93
CA ALA A 31 -8.85 12.61 9.06
C ALA A 31 -8.67 11.32 9.88
N ARG A 32 -9.47 11.14 10.94
CA ARG A 32 -9.49 9.90 11.73
C ARG A 32 -9.99 8.73 10.88
N ALA A 33 -11.05 8.91 10.10
CA ALA A 33 -11.57 7.89 9.21
C ALA A 33 -10.53 7.47 8.15
N LEU A 34 -9.87 8.45 7.52
CA LEU A 34 -8.79 8.18 6.56
C LEU A 34 -7.65 7.39 7.22
N ASN A 35 -7.23 7.79 8.42
CA ASN A 35 -6.19 7.09 9.16
C ASN A 35 -6.57 5.65 9.52
N THR A 36 -7.82 5.41 9.90
CA THR A 36 -8.34 4.07 10.16
C THR A 36 -8.35 3.23 8.88
N TRP A 37 -8.79 3.80 7.76
CA TRP A 37 -8.80 3.13 6.47
C TRP A 37 -7.38 2.75 6.01
N VAL A 38 -6.42 3.68 6.10
CA VAL A 38 -5.01 3.40 5.79
C VAL A 38 -4.44 2.31 6.71
N ALA A 39 -4.76 2.35 8.00
CA ALA A 39 -4.32 1.33 8.96
C ALA A 39 -4.87 -0.07 8.62
N MET A 40 -6.12 -0.16 8.17
CA MET A 40 -6.71 -1.43 7.74
C MET A 40 -6.05 -1.98 6.47
N HIS A 41 -5.69 -1.12 5.54
CA HIS A 41 -5.09 -1.48 4.26
C HIS A 41 -3.56 -1.39 4.25
N THR A 42 -2.91 -1.25 5.41
CA THR A 42 -1.46 -0.96 5.49
C THR A 42 -0.64 -1.98 4.72
N TRP A 43 -0.90 -3.27 4.92
CA TRP A 43 -0.19 -4.33 4.22
C TRP A 43 -0.37 -4.27 2.70
N SER A 44 -1.59 -3.98 2.24
CA SER A 44 -1.86 -3.85 0.82
C SER A 44 -1.19 -2.63 0.20
N LEU A 45 -1.23 -1.49 0.92
CA LEU A 45 -0.62 -0.23 0.48
C LEU A 45 0.91 -0.30 0.47
N GLU A 46 1.51 -0.97 1.44
CA GLU A 46 2.94 -1.31 1.46
C GLU A 46 3.32 -2.16 0.26
N THR A 47 2.51 -3.17 -0.07
CA THR A 47 2.75 -4.04 -1.22
C THR A 47 2.68 -3.27 -2.53
N ILE A 48 1.68 -2.38 -2.68
CA ILE A 48 1.59 -1.48 -3.85
C ILE A 48 2.82 -0.55 -3.92
N ALA A 49 3.26 0.00 -2.79
CA ALA A 49 4.43 0.87 -2.75
C ALA A 49 5.71 0.17 -3.17
N GLU A 50 5.96 -1.03 -2.64
CA GLU A 50 7.13 -1.81 -3.01
C GLU A 50 7.07 -2.29 -4.46
N ALA A 51 5.94 -2.83 -4.90
CA ALA A 51 5.77 -3.25 -6.28
C ALA A 51 5.99 -2.07 -7.25
N SER A 52 5.44 -0.90 -6.96
CA SER A 52 5.65 0.32 -7.77
C SER A 52 7.13 0.73 -7.80
N ALA A 53 7.84 0.63 -6.66
CA ALA A 53 9.26 0.95 -6.57
C ALA A 53 10.17 -0.04 -7.28
N HIS A 54 9.71 -1.26 -7.53
CA HIS A 54 10.42 -2.21 -8.38
C HIS A 54 10.17 -2.01 -9.87
N CYS A 55 9.09 -1.35 -10.27
CA CYS A 55 8.84 -1.05 -11.67
C CYS A 55 9.91 -0.10 -12.23
N GLY A 56 10.41 -0.39 -13.44
CA GLY A 56 11.48 0.38 -14.07
C GLY A 56 12.88 0.15 -13.47
N GLN A 57 13.47 1.17 -12.85
CA GLN A 57 14.90 1.17 -12.42
C GLN A 57 15.14 0.59 -11.01
N GLY A 58 14.08 0.13 -10.33
CA GLY A 58 14.18 -0.53 -9.03
C GLY A 58 14.19 0.39 -7.81
N VAL A 59 14.23 -0.23 -6.62
CA VAL A 59 14.00 0.45 -5.34
C VAL A 59 15.11 1.44 -4.98
N ASP A 60 16.37 1.11 -5.30
CA ASP A 60 17.52 1.98 -5.01
C ASP A 60 17.46 3.27 -5.84
N PHE A 61 17.09 3.17 -7.13
CA PHE A 61 16.86 4.35 -7.97
C PHE A 61 15.77 5.25 -7.37
N SER A 62 14.67 4.66 -6.91
CA SER A 62 13.56 5.41 -6.31
C SER A 62 14.00 6.19 -5.06
N LEU A 63 14.85 5.60 -4.23
CA LEU A 63 15.36 6.24 -3.01
C LEU A 63 16.39 7.34 -3.32
N GLU A 64 17.36 7.06 -4.21
CA GLU A 64 18.41 8.01 -4.58
C GLU A 64 17.86 9.24 -5.32
N ASN A 65 16.80 9.06 -6.11
CA ASN A 65 16.17 10.14 -6.88
C ASN A 65 15.02 10.82 -6.12
N GLN A 66 14.94 10.62 -4.80
CA GLN A 66 13.99 11.32 -3.93
C GLN A 66 12.53 11.18 -4.39
N LEU A 67 12.15 9.96 -4.79
CA LEU A 67 10.77 9.64 -5.16
C LEU A 67 9.92 9.38 -3.92
N ALA A 68 8.62 9.65 -4.05
CA ALA A 68 7.60 9.27 -3.09
C ALA A 68 6.45 8.58 -3.81
N ILE A 69 5.74 7.69 -3.10
CA ILE A 69 4.48 7.17 -3.61
C ILE A 69 3.31 8.06 -3.17
N VAL A 70 2.49 8.47 -4.13
CA VAL A 70 1.26 9.22 -3.87
C VAL A 70 0.07 8.32 -4.15
N PHE A 71 -0.73 8.10 -3.11
CA PHE A 71 -2.05 7.48 -3.19
C PHE A 71 -3.10 8.59 -3.27
N VAL A 72 -3.82 8.66 -4.39
CA VAL A 72 -4.98 9.54 -4.54
C VAL A 72 -6.21 8.79 -4.08
N VAL A 73 -6.91 9.36 -3.10
CA VAL A 73 -8.02 8.72 -2.39
C VAL A 73 -9.30 9.52 -2.59
N LEU A 74 -10.40 8.81 -2.84
CA LEU A 74 -11.75 9.35 -2.99
C LEU A 74 -12.65 8.88 -1.85
N SER A 75 -13.66 9.69 -1.50
CA SER A 75 -14.72 9.22 -0.60
C SER A 75 -15.61 8.23 -1.36
N ARG A 76 -16.11 7.21 -0.68
CA ARG A 76 -17.17 6.38 -1.23
C ARG A 76 -18.52 6.92 -0.76
N ASP A 77 -19.46 7.03 -1.69
CA ASP A 77 -20.86 7.29 -1.34
C ASP A 77 -21.41 6.08 -0.58
N ARG A 78 -21.81 6.29 0.67
CA ARG A 78 -22.39 5.24 1.50
C ARG A 78 -23.90 5.33 1.43
N ALA A 79 -24.54 4.21 1.07
CA ALA A 79 -25.98 4.10 1.21
C ALA A 79 -26.36 4.25 2.70
N PRO A 80 -27.39 5.04 3.03
CA PRO A 80 -27.89 5.15 4.41
C PRO A 80 -28.23 3.76 4.97
N GLY A 81 -27.68 3.42 6.14
CA GLY A 81 -27.98 2.17 6.84
C GLY A 81 -27.18 0.94 6.40
N ALA A 82 -26.26 1.06 5.43
CA ALA A 82 -25.37 -0.05 5.07
C ALA A 82 -24.46 -0.44 6.26
N PRO A 83 -24.17 -1.74 6.48
CA PRO A 83 -23.22 -2.19 7.49
C PRO A 83 -21.89 -1.47 7.32
N SER A 84 -21.35 -0.89 8.39
CA SER A 84 -20.14 -0.06 8.31
C SER A 84 -18.90 -0.95 8.23
N ASN A 85 -18.51 -1.36 7.01
CA ASN A 85 -17.13 -1.79 6.76
C ASN A 85 -16.26 -0.53 6.60
N PRO A 86 -15.44 -0.15 7.60
CA PRO A 86 -14.55 1.01 7.50
C PRO A 86 -13.52 0.88 6.38
N ALA A 87 -13.21 -0.34 5.93
CA ALA A 87 -12.34 -0.57 4.78
C ALA A 87 -12.97 -0.08 3.45
N GLU A 88 -14.28 0.16 3.42
CA GLU A 88 -15.03 0.71 2.28
C GLU A 88 -15.29 2.22 2.42
N ALA A 89 -14.71 2.89 3.43
CA ALA A 89 -14.91 4.34 3.62
C ALA A 89 -14.37 5.16 2.44
N PHE A 90 -13.34 4.67 1.78
CA PHE A 90 -12.64 5.36 0.72
C PHE A 90 -12.31 4.41 -0.43
N MET A 91 -12.03 4.99 -1.60
CA MET A 91 -11.54 4.29 -2.78
C MET A 91 -10.14 4.79 -3.11
N LEU A 92 -9.26 3.87 -3.45
CA LEU A 92 -7.98 4.16 -4.06
C LEU A 92 -8.18 4.38 -5.56
N GLU A 93 -7.97 5.61 -6.02
CA GLU A 93 -8.14 5.98 -7.43
C GLU A 93 -6.83 5.85 -8.20
N GLN A 94 -5.72 6.27 -7.60
CA GLN A 94 -4.40 6.23 -8.22
C GLN A 94 -3.34 5.93 -7.18
N ALA A 95 -2.33 5.14 -7.57
CA ALA A 95 -1.08 5.01 -6.86
C ALA A 95 0.06 5.23 -7.87
N SER A 96 0.96 6.17 -7.60
CA SER A 96 2.07 6.48 -8.51
C SER A 96 3.30 6.98 -7.78
N LEU A 97 4.48 6.59 -8.26
CA LEU A 97 5.73 7.24 -7.88
C LEU A 97 5.84 8.59 -8.55
N VAL A 98 6.24 9.59 -7.77
CA VAL A 98 6.47 10.96 -8.23
C VAL A 98 7.73 11.50 -7.58
N SER A 99 8.39 12.45 -8.24
CA SER A 99 9.47 13.22 -7.63
C SER A 99 8.93 14.09 -6.50
N LYS A 100 9.79 14.40 -5.51
CA LYS A 100 9.48 15.36 -4.45
C LYS A 100 8.98 16.72 -4.98
N ASP A 101 9.41 17.11 -6.19
CA ASP A 101 9.11 18.42 -6.77
C ASP A 101 7.83 18.41 -7.64
N ASP A 102 7.28 17.24 -7.96
CA ASP A 102 6.07 17.09 -8.81
C ASP A 102 4.79 17.53 -8.09
N ARG A 103 4.83 17.62 -6.75
CA ARG A 103 3.68 18.00 -5.91
C ARG A 103 4.10 19.08 -4.90
N PRO A 104 3.40 20.23 -4.84
CA PRO A 104 3.74 21.31 -3.89
C PRO A 104 3.75 20.85 -2.43
N PHE A 105 2.84 19.96 -2.03
CA PHE A 105 2.80 19.43 -0.67
C PHE A 105 3.98 18.50 -0.36
N LEU A 106 4.57 17.81 -1.35
CA LEU A 106 5.76 17.01 -1.13
C LEU A 106 6.96 17.92 -0.90
N ALA A 107 7.20 18.86 -1.82
CA ALA A 107 8.31 19.81 -1.72
C ALA A 107 8.29 20.58 -0.38
N ALA A 108 7.12 21.07 0.04
CA ALA A 108 6.97 21.80 1.31
C ALA A 108 7.28 20.96 2.56
N HIS A 109 7.06 19.64 2.51
CA HIS A 109 7.25 18.74 3.65
C HIS A 109 8.50 17.84 3.54
N TRP A 110 9.21 17.89 2.40
CA TRP A 110 10.30 16.97 2.09
C TRP A 110 11.41 16.89 3.14
N PRO A 111 11.97 18.02 3.64
CA PRO A 111 13.06 17.96 4.62
C PRO A 111 12.70 17.18 5.89
N ARG A 112 11.41 17.20 6.25
CA ARG A 112 10.89 16.44 7.37
C ARG A 112 10.71 14.96 7.00
N LEU A 113 10.12 14.68 5.85
CA LEU A 113 9.89 13.30 5.38
C LEU A 113 11.21 12.54 5.25
N GLU A 114 12.22 13.17 4.65
CA GLU A 114 13.57 12.63 4.49
C GLU A 114 14.20 12.31 5.85
N ARG A 115 14.12 13.23 6.82
CA ARG A 115 14.61 13.00 8.19
C ARG A 115 13.90 11.83 8.87
N THR A 116 12.58 11.73 8.71
CA THR A 116 11.79 10.63 9.28
C THR A 116 12.15 9.29 8.63
N CYS A 117 12.23 9.21 7.30
CA CYS A 117 12.65 7.99 6.60
C CYS A 117 14.06 7.56 6.99
N LYS A 118 14.99 8.51 7.13
CA LYS A 118 16.35 8.22 7.59
C LYS A 118 16.35 7.65 9.00
N ALA A 119 15.66 8.30 9.95
CA ALA A 119 15.59 7.83 11.34
C ALA A 119 15.00 6.42 11.45
N LEU A 120 13.87 6.17 10.77
CA LEU A 120 13.25 4.85 10.71
C LEU A 120 14.18 3.81 10.06
N GLY A 121 14.92 4.20 9.02
CA GLY A 121 15.89 3.35 8.35
C GLY A 121 17.06 2.95 9.26
N ASP A 122 17.59 3.90 10.03
CA ASP A 122 18.66 3.66 11.01
C ASP A 122 18.15 2.70 12.12
N ASP A 123 16.96 2.96 12.67
CA ASP A 123 16.34 2.13 13.70
C ASP A 123 16.10 0.70 13.21
N MET A 124 15.56 0.55 12.00
CA MET A 124 15.28 -0.77 11.42
C MET A 124 16.57 -1.54 11.11
N ARG A 125 17.62 -0.89 10.60
CA ARG A 125 18.92 -1.54 10.36
C ARG A 125 19.55 -2.05 11.67
N ALA A 126 19.30 -1.39 12.79
CA ALA A 126 19.81 -1.81 14.09
C ALA A 126 19.14 -3.09 14.61
N THR A 127 17.89 -3.39 14.21
CA THR A 127 17.14 -4.56 14.66
C THR A 127 17.20 -5.76 13.71
N LEU A 128 17.48 -5.53 12.42
CA LEU A 128 17.56 -6.59 11.41
C LEU A 128 18.85 -7.44 11.52
N SER A 129 18.73 -8.72 11.17
CA SER A 129 19.88 -9.61 10.95
C SER A 129 20.75 -9.12 9.79
N LEU A 130 21.98 -9.64 9.66
CA LEU A 130 22.88 -9.25 8.56
C LEU A 130 22.24 -9.47 7.17
N THR A 131 21.59 -10.62 6.97
CA THR A 131 20.93 -10.97 5.71
C THR A 131 19.77 -10.03 5.39
N GLU A 132 18.91 -9.73 6.37
CA GLU A 132 17.79 -8.82 6.18
C GLU A 132 18.24 -7.38 5.99
N ARG A 133 19.33 -6.97 6.66
CA ARG A 133 19.92 -5.64 6.51
C ARG A 133 20.45 -5.42 5.09
N HIS A 134 20.97 -6.45 4.43
CA HIS A 134 21.38 -6.38 3.03
C HIS A 134 20.18 -6.30 2.08
N ALA A 135 19.10 -7.03 2.39
CA ALA A 135 17.85 -6.95 1.62
C ALA A 135 17.14 -5.59 1.80
N PHE A 136 17.24 -4.97 2.97
CA PHE A 136 16.58 -3.69 3.24
C PHE A 136 17.26 -2.53 2.49
N ALA A 137 16.49 -1.83 1.65
CA ALA A 137 16.97 -0.67 0.91
C ALA A 137 16.82 0.62 1.73
N GLY A 138 15.63 0.85 2.30
CA GLY A 138 15.31 2.06 3.06
C GLY A 138 13.80 2.26 3.18
N PHE A 139 13.39 3.45 3.61
CA PHE A 139 11.97 3.84 3.64
C PHE A 139 11.65 4.80 2.50
N ILE A 140 10.58 4.55 1.76
CA ILE A 140 10.01 5.49 0.81
C ILE A 140 8.92 6.34 1.49
N PRO A 141 8.91 7.67 1.32
CA PRO A 141 7.79 8.49 1.74
C PRO A 141 6.52 8.12 0.97
N ALA A 142 5.41 8.02 1.69
CA ALA A 142 4.08 7.81 1.12
C ALA A 142 3.16 8.98 1.48
N ALA A 143 2.38 9.46 0.53
CA ALA A 143 1.40 10.52 0.75
C ALA A 143 0.00 10.07 0.30
N PHE A 144 -0.97 10.24 1.18
CA PHE A 144 -2.39 10.01 0.92
C PHE A 144 -3.04 11.34 0.62
N HIS A 145 -3.21 11.65 -0.66
CA HIS A 145 -3.86 12.87 -1.11
C HIS A 145 -5.37 12.63 -1.27
N PHE A 146 -6.15 13.22 -0.36
CA PHE A 146 -7.60 13.10 -0.38
C PHE A 146 -8.21 14.14 -1.32
N ARG A 147 -8.61 13.70 -2.52
CA ARG A 147 -8.94 14.60 -3.65
C ARG A 147 -10.02 15.63 -3.31
N ALA A 148 -11.05 15.22 -2.57
CA ALA A 148 -12.22 16.06 -2.30
C ALA A 148 -11.88 17.32 -1.47
N THR A 149 -10.86 17.26 -0.61
CA THR A 149 -10.53 18.36 0.31
C THR A 149 -9.12 18.91 0.10
N GLY A 150 -8.27 18.21 -0.65
CA GLY A 150 -6.85 18.50 -0.76
C GLY A 150 -6.04 18.15 0.50
N MET A 151 -6.66 17.51 1.50
CA MET A 151 -5.98 17.05 2.70
C MET A 151 -4.93 15.99 2.35
N VAL A 152 -3.75 16.10 2.97
CA VAL A 152 -2.67 15.12 2.78
C VAL A 152 -2.28 14.51 4.13
N ALA A 153 -2.19 13.18 4.16
CA ALA A 153 -1.61 12.42 5.27
C ALA A 153 -0.33 11.72 4.81
N PHE A 154 0.74 11.81 5.61
CA PHE A 154 2.04 11.22 5.28
C PHE A 154 2.30 9.93 6.07
N HIS A 155 2.97 9.00 5.40
CA HIS A 155 3.36 7.68 5.86
C HIS A 155 4.76 7.33 5.33
N GLN A 156 5.34 6.22 5.80
CA GLN A 156 6.62 5.70 5.34
C GLN A 156 6.47 4.19 5.18
N TYR A 157 6.94 3.66 4.04
CA TYR A 157 6.90 2.23 3.77
C TYR A 157 8.30 1.68 3.55
N PRO A 158 8.64 0.53 4.15
CA PRO A 158 9.94 -0.09 3.94
C PRO A 158 10.02 -0.66 2.54
N LEU A 159 11.17 -0.48 1.89
CA LEU A 159 11.49 -1.09 0.60
C LEU A 159 12.60 -2.12 0.79
N PHE A 160 12.43 -3.26 0.14
CA PHE A 160 13.42 -4.33 0.11
C PHE A 160 13.86 -4.61 -1.31
N ARG A 161 15.11 -5.01 -1.47
CA ARG A 161 15.67 -5.46 -2.74
C ARG A 161 15.19 -6.87 -3.05
N LEU A 162 15.18 -7.20 -4.34
CA LEU A 162 14.91 -8.55 -4.79
C LEU A 162 16.03 -9.48 -4.34
N ARG A 163 15.70 -10.75 -4.09
CA ARG A 163 16.67 -11.76 -3.66
C ARG A 163 17.84 -11.91 -4.63
N ALA A 164 17.54 -11.81 -5.94
CA ALA A 164 18.54 -11.89 -6.99
C ALA A 164 19.56 -10.74 -6.95
N HIS A 165 19.25 -9.64 -6.26
CA HIS A 165 20.13 -8.48 -6.18
C HIS A 165 21.21 -8.62 -5.09
N GLY A 166 21.06 -9.61 -4.20
CA GLY A 166 22.00 -9.84 -3.11
C GLY A 166 22.17 -8.60 -2.23
N CYS A 167 23.37 -8.00 -2.25
CA CYS A 167 23.72 -6.80 -1.48
C CYS A 167 23.89 -5.55 -2.36
N GLY A 168 23.79 -5.70 -3.69
CA GLY A 168 24.02 -4.61 -4.65
C GLY A 168 22.77 -3.75 -4.85
N PRO A 169 22.92 -2.52 -5.37
CA PRO A 169 21.80 -1.69 -5.74
C PRO A 169 21.02 -2.27 -6.92
N SER A 170 19.71 -2.07 -6.93
CA SER A 170 18.79 -2.70 -7.87
C SER A 170 19.04 -2.32 -9.33
N TYR A 171 19.57 -1.12 -9.61
CA TYR A 171 19.86 -0.65 -10.96
C TYR A 171 21.10 -1.29 -11.59
N GLU A 172 21.93 -2.02 -10.83
CA GLU A 172 23.04 -2.80 -11.38
C GLU A 172 22.58 -4.14 -11.96
N HIS A 173 21.33 -4.54 -11.72
CA HIS A 173 20.77 -5.79 -12.19
C HIS A 173 19.99 -5.58 -13.51
N PRO A 174 20.04 -6.55 -14.44
CA PRO A 174 19.29 -6.45 -15.69
C PRO A 174 17.79 -6.28 -15.45
N PHE A 175 17.18 -5.34 -16.16
CA PHE A 175 15.73 -5.20 -16.19
C PHE A 175 15.10 -6.45 -16.83
N VAL A 176 14.11 -7.05 -16.15
CA VAL A 176 13.38 -8.22 -16.63
C VAL A 176 11.93 -7.84 -16.85
N THR A 177 11.50 -7.74 -18.12
CA THR A 177 10.15 -7.32 -18.52
C THR A 177 9.04 -8.13 -17.85
N GLU A 178 9.24 -9.43 -17.66
CA GLU A 178 8.26 -10.29 -16.98
C GLU A 178 8.09 -9.95 -15.50
N GLN A 179 9.17 -9.53 -14.82
CA GLN A 179 9.10 -9.11 -13.42
C GLN A 179 8.40 -7.76 -13.30
N ASP A 180 8.70 -6.82 -14.20
CA ASP A 180 8.03 -5.52 -14.26
C ASP A 180 6.52 -5.67 -14.48
N ALA A 181 6.11 -6.54 -15.42
CA ALA A 181 4.71 -6.88 -15.64
C ALA A 181 4.06 -7.48 -14.39
N LEU A 182 4.75 -8.38 -13.69
CA LEU A 182 4.28 -8.96 -12.43
C LEU A 182 4.06 -7.90 -11.35
N PHE A 183 4.99 -6.96 -11.17
CA PHE A 183 4.84 -5.87 -10.20
C PHE A 183 3.66 -4.96 -10.53
N GLY A 184 3.48 -4.63 -11.81
CA GLY A 184 2.31 -3.88 -12.29
C GLY A 184 0.99 -4.59 -12.00
N ASP A 185 0.91 -5.91 -12.27
CA ASP A 185 -0.26 -6.72 -12.01
C ASP A 185 -0.56 -6.82 -10.49
N VAL A 186 0.46 -6.96 -9.64
CA VAL A 186 0.32 -6.96 -8.18
C VAL A 186 -0.25 -5.63 -7.67
N ALA A 187 0.34 -4.50 -8.09
CA ALA A 187 -0.14 -3.17 -7.67
C ALA A 187 -1.59 -2.94 -8.09
N LYS A 188 -1.95 -3.33 -9.32
CA LYS A 188 -3.31 -3.22 -9.87
C LYS A 188 -4.32 -4.05 -9.08
N ILE A 189 -4.02 -5.32 -8.84
CA ILE A 189 -4.94 -6.24 -8.16
C ILE A 189 -5.11 -5.85 -6.69
N TRP A 190 -4.04 -5.41 -6.01
CA TRP A 190 -4.17 -4.95 -4.63
C TRP A 190 -5.03 -3.70 -4.54
N GLY A 191 -4.88 -2.76 -5.49
CA GLY A 191 -5.74 -1.59 -5.58
C GLY A 191 -7.21 -1.97 -5.81
N LEU A 192 -7.47 -2.95 -6.68
CA LEU A 192 -8.81 -3.50 -6.90
C LEU A 192 -9.39 -4.06 -5.60
N LEU A 193 -8.65 -4.91 -4.88
CA LEU A 193 -9.12 -5.55 -3.64
C LEU A 193 -9.37 -4.54 -2.50
N ILE A 194 -8.51 -3.52 -2.37
CA ILE A 194 -8.76 -2.37 -1.48
C ILE A 194 -10.10 -1.72 -1.83
N ASN A 195 -10.36 -1.49 -3.12
CA ASN A 195 -11.61 -0.90 -3.59
C ASN A 195 -12.82 -1.80 -3.36
N HIS A 196 -12.68 -3.13 -3.35
CA HIS A 196 -13.75 -4.03 -2.92
C HIS A 196 -13.95 -4.07 -1.39
N GLY A 197 -13.20 -3.27 -0.63
CA GLY A 197 -13.30 -3.25 0.84
C GLY A 197 -12.66 -4.46 1.51
N LEU A 198 -11.84 -5.22 0.76
CA LEU A 198 -11.14 -6.39 1.26
C LEU A 198 -9.83 -5.96 1.93
N VAL A 199 -9.66 -6.42 3.16
CA VAL A 199 -8.44 -6.26 3.95
C VAL A 199 -7.63 -7.52 3.82
N LEU A 200 -6.46 -7.38 3.20
CA LEU A 200 -5.54 -8.47 2.97
C LEU A 200 -4.60 -8.65 4.16
N ARG A 201 -4.28 -9.90 4.47
CA ARG A 201 -3.30 -10.27 5.49
C ARG A 201 -2.37 -11.37 4.96
N PRO A 202 -1.07 -11.30 5.27
CA PRO A 202 -0.18 -12.42 5.01
C PRO A 202 -0.56 -13.56 5.95
N HIS A 203 -0.69 -14.77 5.42
CA HIS A 203 -0.82 -15.97 6.23
C HIS A 203 0.37 -16.88 6.00
N HIS A 204 1.15 -17.07 7.07
CA HIS A 204 2.24 -18.03 7.09
C HIS A 204 1.72 -19.34 7.64
N THR A 205 1.52 -20.32 6.76
CA THR A 205 1.32 -21.69 7.22
C THR A 205 2.68 -22.32 7.47
N LYS A 206 2.79 -23.21 8.47
CA LYS A 206 4.07 -23.88 8.82
C LYS A 206 4.65 -24.72 7.68
N HIS A 207 3.82 -25.11 6.69
CA HIS A 207 4.20 -26.09 5.64
C HIS A 207 3.77 -25.70 4.21
N GLY A 208 2.86 -24.74 4.05
CA GLY A 208 2.48 -24.16 2.77
C GLY A 208 3.07 -22.76 2.64
N GLY A 209 3.52 -22.40 1.44
CA GLY A 209 4.09 -21.10 1.16
C GLY A 209 3.17 -19.91 1.51
N PRO A 210 3.59 -18.68 1.19
CA PRO A 210 2.82 -17.48 1.54
C PRO A 210 1.42 -17.56 0.94
N LEU A 211 0.39 -17.62 1.80
CA LEU A 211 -1.01 -17.63 1.38
C LEU A 211 -1.61 -16.24 1.64
N LEU A 212 -2.34 -15.73 0.66
CA LEU A 212 -3.06 -14.47 0.78
C LEU A 212 -4.41 -14.73 1.46
N GLN A 213 -4.65 -14.12 2.60
CA GLN A 213 -5.97 -14.12 3.23
C GLN A 213 -6.68 -12.80 2.94
N ALA A 214 -7.92 -12.88 2.48
CA ALA A 214 -8.80 -11.73 2.31
C ALA A 214 -9.92 -11.78 3.34
N GLY A 215 -10.31 -10.61 3.84
CA GLY A 215 -11.37 -10.51 4.82
C GLY A 215 -11.96 -9.12 4.88
N ARG A 216 -12.97 -8.94 5.72
CA ARG A 216 -13.62 -7.65 5.95
C ARG A 216 -13.43 -7.22 7.39
N CYS A 217 -13.34 -5.92 7.62
CA CYS A 217 -13.36 -5.37 8.97
C CYS A 217 -14.81 -5.10 9.39
N MET A 218 -15.25 -5.73 10.46
CA MET A 218 -16.59 -5.56 11.03
C MET A 218 -16.51 -5.01 12.44
N GLN A 219 -17.47 -4.15 12.79
CA GLN A 219 -17.55 -3.59 14.13
C GLN A 219 -18.32 -4.53 15.05
N PHE A 220 -17.69 -4.97 16.13
CA PHE A 220 -18.34 -5.68 17.23
C PHE A 220 -18.29 -4.78 18.47
N GLY A 221 -19.39 -4.10 18.75
CA GLY A 221 -19.48 -3.11 19.83
C GLY A 221 -18.52 -1.93 19.59
N LYS A 222 -17.49 -1.80 20.44
CA LYS A 222 -16.47 -0.75 20.36
C LYS A 222 -15.16 -1.19 19.69
N SER A 223 -15.09 -2.45 19.24
CA SER A 223 -13.89 -3.03 18.63
C SER A 223 -14.09 -3.40 17.17
N TRP A 224 -13.01 -3.33 16.40
CA TRP A 224 -12.96 -3.83 15.03
C TRP A 224 -12.42 -5.27 15.04
N ALA A 225 -13.12 -6.19 14.39
CA ALA A 225 -12.62 -7.53 14.12
C ALA A 225 -12.44 -7.71 12.61
N TRP A 226 -11.36 -8.37 12.23
CA TRP A 226 -11.19 -8.87 10.88
C TRP A 226 -11.81 -10.24 10.79
N LEU A 227 -12.64 -10.46 9.79
CA LEU A 227 -13.29 -11.74 9.53
C LEU A 227 -12.94 -12.22 8.14
N PRO A 228 -12.59 -13.51 7.98
CA PRO A 228 -12.34 -14.09 6.66
C PRO A 228 -13.52 -13.82 5.74
N ALA A 229 -13.22 -13.44 4.50
CA ALA A 229 -14.20 -13.38 3.43
C ALA A 229 -13.97 -14.60 2.54
N GLU A 230 -15.04 -15.31 2.20
CA GLU A 230 -15.00 -16.22 1.06
C GLU A 230 -14.89 -15.33 -0.19
N VAL A 231 -13.69 -15.29 -0.75
CA VAL A 231 -13.43 -14.61 -2.00
C VAL A 231 -13.31 -15.70 -3.05
N GLU A 232 -14.34 -15.85 -3.85
CA GLU A 232 -14.29 -16.69 -5.05
C GLU A 232 -13.43 -15.96 -6.09
N TRP A 233 -12.12 -16.24 -6.06
CA TRP A 233 -11.15 -15.64 -6.97
C TRP A 233 -11.40 -15.97 -8.45
N GLU A 234 -12.24 -16.97 -8.74
CA GLU A 234 -12.45 -17.53 -10.08
C GLU A 234 -13.75 -17.05 -10.76
N ALA A 235 -14.71 -16.47 -10.03
CA ALA A 235 -16.07 -16.22 -10.56
C ALA A 235 -16.23 -14.89 -11.32
N GLU A 236 -15.33 -13.92 -11.16
CA GLU A 236 -15.43 -12.60 -11.81
C GLU A 236 -14.77 -12.52 -13.20
N GLY A 237 -14.16 -13.61 -13.68
CA GLY A 237 -13.47 -13.65 -14.98
C GLY A 237 -14.37 -13.63 -16.22
N ASP A 238 -15.63 -14.07 -16.10
CA ASP A 238 -16.46 -14.39 -17.29
C ASP A 238 -17.69 -13.50 -17.50
N ALA A 239 -18.21 -12.80 -16.48
CA ALA A 239 -19.58 -12.27 -16.58
C ALA A 239 -19.72 -10.76 -16.87
N SER A 240 -18.66 -9.95 -16.73
CA SER A 240 -18.81 -8.47 -16.80
C SER A 240 -17.81 -7.72 -17.69
N ALA A 241 -16.87 -8.40 -18.34
CA ALA A 241 -15.97 -7.78 -19.31
C ALA A 241 -15.94 -8.58 -20.61
N GLY A 242 -16.47 -8.01 -21.69
CA GLY A 242 -16.27 -8.48 -23.07
C GLY A 242 -14.81 -8.32 -23.53
N GLY A 243 -13.90 -8.95 -22.80
CA GLY A 243 -12.46 -8.75 -22.90
C GLY A 243 -11.82 -8.78 -21.51
N ALA A 244 -11.87 -9.92 -20.82
CA ALA A 244 -10.90 -10.19 -19.76
C ALA A 244 -9.51 -10.23 -20.41
N SER A 245 -8.90 -9.05 -20.52
CA SER A 245 -7.50 -8.89 -20.87
C SER A 245 -6.73 -9.80 -19.94
N ARG A 246 -6.05 -10.82 -20.48
CA ARG A 246 -4.92 -11.43 -19.79
C ARG A 246 -4.10 -10.29 -19.19
N GLY A 247 -3.66 -10.42 -17.94
CA GLY A 247 -2.78 -9.44 -17.32
C GLY A 247 -1.59 -9.15 -18.24
N ASN A 248 -0.86 -8.07 -18.02
CA ASN A 248 0.29 -7.78 -18.89
C ASN A 248 1.31 -8.94 -18.87
N SER A 249 1.29 -9.79 -17.84
CA SER A 249 2.08 -11.02 -17.75
C SER A 249 1.53 -12.23 -18.55
N GLY A 250 0.44 -12.10 -19.30
CA GLY A 250 -0.13 -13.17 -20.15
C GLY A 250 -0.83 -14.33 -19.43
N LEU A 251 -1.00 -14.27 -18.11
CA LEU A 251 -1.68 -15.29 -17.30
C LEU A 251 -2.93 -14.65 -16.64
N PRO A 252 -3.97 -15.43 -16.32
CA PRO A 252 -5.02 -15.02 -15.39
C PRO A 252 -4.72 -15.60 -13.99
N PRO A 253 -3.67 -15.14 -13.28
CA PRO A 253 -3.38 -15.71 -11.98
C PRO A 253 -4.41 -15.21 -10.97
N THR A 254 -4.86 -16.11 -10.11
CA THR A 254 -5.58 -15.71 -8.91
C THR A 254 -4.69 -14.75 -8.09
N PRO A 255 -5.27 -13.83 -7.29
CA PRO A 255 -4.46 -12.95 -6.43
C PRO A 255 -3.49 -13.70 -5.52
N THR A 256 -3.84 -14.93 -5.11
CA THR A 256 -2.96 -15.83 -4.38
C THR A 256 -1.73 -16.27 -5.20
N GLU A 257 -1.89 -16.63 -6.46
CA GLU A 257 -0.77 -17.03 -7.32
C GLU A 257 0.18 -15.86 -7.60
N LEU A 258 -0.36 -14.66 -7.85
CA LEU A 258 0.44 -13.45 -7.97
C LEU A 258 1.23 -13.18 -6.71
N TYR A 259 0.56 -13.27 -5.55
CA TYR A 259 1.22 -13.09 -4.26
C TYR A 259 2.39 -14.06 -4.10
N GLN A 260 2.18 -15.34 -4.41
CA GLN A 260 3.22 -16.36 -4.30
C GLN A 260 4.40 -16.10 -5.24
N ARG A 261 4.13 -15.70 -6.49
CA ARG A 261 5.18 -15.37 -7.46
C ARG A 261 5.98 -14.14 -7.01
N TYR A 262 5.27 -13.08 -6.62
CA TYR A 262 5.87 -11.86 -6.09
C TYR A 262 6.74 -12.13 -4.85
N HIS A 263 6.21 -12.87 -3.88
CA HIS A 263 6.93 -13.19 -2.65
C HIS A 263 8.16 -14.10 -2.89
N LYS A 264 8.18 -14.91 -3.96
CA LYS A 264 9.38 -15.68 -4.34
C LYS A 264 10.53 -14.79 -4.80
N LEU A 265 10.24 -13.62 -5.38
CA LEU A 265 11.26 -12.67 -5.84
C LEU A 265 11.88 -11.88 -4.69
N LEU A 266 11.11 -11.62 -3.63
CA LEU A 266 11.57 -10.86 -2.49
C LEU A 266 12.63 -11.64 -1.67
N GLY A 267 13.58 -10.90 -1.09
CA GLY A 267 14.50 -11.42 -0.08
C GLY A 267 13.74 -12.06 1.10
N GLN A 268 14.41 -12.86 1.93
CA GLN A 268 13.78 -13.41 3.14
C GLN A 268 13.24 -12.25 3.99
N ARG A 269 11.92 -12.11 3.99
CA ARG A 269 11.20 -11.25 4.93
C ARG A 269 10.75 -12.15 6.07
N ASN A 270 11.37 -12.02 7.23
CA ASN A 270 10.76 -12.53 8.44
C ASN A 270 9.69 -11.51 8.83
N PHE A 271 8.47 -11.69 8.33
CA PHE A 271 7.31 -11.01 8.88
C PHE A 271 6.94 -11.73 10.19
N GLU A 272 7.63 -11.41 11.28
CA GLU A 272 7.26 -11.81 12.65
C GLU A 272 6.68 -10.62 13.44
#